data_AF-A0A397IK80-F1
#
_entry.id   AF-A0A397IK80-F1
#
_cell.length_a   1.000
_cell.length_b   1.000
_cell.length_c   1.000
_cell.angle_alpha   90.00
_cell.angle_beta   90.00
_cell.angle_gamma   90.00
#
_symmetry.space_group_name_H-M   'P 1'
#
loop_
_entity.id
_entity.type
_entity.pdbx_description
1 polymer ?
#
loop_
_entity_poly.entity_id
_entity_poly.type
_entity_poly.pdbx_seq_one_letter_code
_entity_poly.pdbx_strand_id
1 'polypeptide(L)'
;MEMITNKSFIFSFKNGNIQNSILSRVKKKNNNRSFWYPHQKDDYGPIFGCDEFAMRLDVSDFTQDGLNWCKNSNYNCYEKSIRTTDDGFSIIDYEVFKVVKKST
;
A
#
# COMPACT_ATOMS: atom_id res chain seq x y z
N MET A 1 1.61 -0.96 -15.50
CA MET A 1 3.09 -0.81 -15.61
C MET A 1 3.69 -1.42 -14.36
N GLU A 2 4.58 -2.40 -14.50
CA GLU A 2 5.31 -3.01 -13.38
C GLU A 2 6.60 -2.22 -13.11
N MET A 3 6.81 -1.79 -11.87
CA MET A 3 8.07 -1.15 -11.46
C MET A 3 8.92 -2.13 -10.66
N ILE A 4 10.17 -2.32 -11.10
CA ILE A 4 11.16 -3.08 -10.34
C ILE A 4 11.81 -2.16 -9.32
N THR A 5 11.55 -2.42 -8.03
CA THR A 5 12.20 -1.68 -6.95
C THR A 5 12.33 -2.52 -5.68
N ASN A 6 13.50 -2.46 -5.06
CA ASN A 6 13.75 -2.97 -3.70
C ASN A 6 13.79 -1.84 -2.66
N LYS A 7 13.53 -0.60 -3.08
CA LYS A 7 13.56 0.58 -2.23
C LYS A 7 12.18 0.95 -1.67
N SER A 8 11.11 0.38 -2.24
CA SER A 8 9.76 0.57 -1.73
C SER A 8 9.61 -0.08 -0.35
N PHE A 9 8.84 0.58 0.51
CA PHE A 9 8.45 0.08 1.82
C PHE A 9 7.04 0.59 2.12
N ILE A 10 6.31 -0.20 2.90
CA ILE A 10 5.04 0.21 3.51
C ILE A 10 5.23 0.18 5.02
N PHE A 11 4.55 1.07 5.73
CA PHE A 11 4.62 1.11 7.18
C PHE A 11 3.29 1.54 7.80
N SER A 12 3.09 1.20 9.06
CA SER A 12 1.96 1.67 9.86
C SER A 12 2.39 1.96 11.30
N PHE A 13 1.63 2.83 11.95
CA PHE A 13 1.75 3.09 13.38
C PHE A 13 0.61 2.39 14.11
N LYS A 14 0.93 1.43 14.99
CA LYS A 14 -0.09 0.80 15.82
C LYS A 14 -0.59 1.81 16.85
N ASN A 15 -1.85 2.19 16.76
CA ASN A 15 -2.50 3.17 17.66
C ASN A 15 -1.74 4.50 17.75
N GLY A 16 -1.15 4.97 16.65
CA GLY A 16 -0.36 6.21 16.62
C GLY A 16 0.98 6.16 17.35
N ASN A 17 1.39 5.00 17.89
CA ASN A 17 2.66 4.85 18.58
C ASN A 17 3.78 4.46 17.61
N ILE A 18 4.74 5.37 17.41
CA ILE A 18 5.92 5.18 16.54
C ILE A 18 6.79 4.00 16.99
N GLN A 19 6.91 3.74 18.29
CA GLN A 19 7.69 2.62 18.82
C GLN A 19 7.08 1.26 18.45
N ASN A 20 5.76 1.23 18.25
CA ASN A 20 5.03 0.04 17.80
C ASN A 20 4.75 0.09 16.29
N SER A 21 5.64 0.72 15.53
CA SER A 21 5.52 0.76 14.07
C SER A 21 5.82 -0.59 13.43
N ILE A 22 5.09 -0.89 12.37
CA ILE A 22 5.41 -2.00 11.47
C ILE A 22 6.08 -1.38 10.26
N LEU A 23 7.34 -1.73 10.03
CA LEU A 23 8.04 -1.43 8.79
C LEU A 23 8.15 -2.71 7.96
N SER A 24 7.72 -2.66 6.72
CA SER A 24 7.72 -3.79 5.82
C SER A 24 8.35 -3.42 4.48
N ARG A 25 9.44 -4.09 4.12
CA ARG A 25 10.17 -3.84 2.88
C ARG A 25 9.82 -4.88 1.82
N VAL A 26 10.04 -4.53 0.56
CA VAL A 26 9.86 -5.46 -0.56
C VAL A 26 10.87 -6.60 -0.49
N LYS A 27 10.41 -7.84 -0.61
CA LYS A 27 11.26 -9.02 -0.76
C LYS A 27 11.94 -9.00 -2.13
N LYS A 28 13.27 -9.20 -2.14
CA LYS A 28 14.09 -9.17 -3.36
C LYS A 28 13.54 -10.06 -4.50
N LYS A 29 12.98 -11.23 -4.16
CA LYS A 29 12.41 -12.18 -5.13
C LYS A 29 11.14 -11.67 -5.85
N ASN A 30 10.47 -10.65 -5.33
CA ASN A 30 9.21 -10.12 -5.82
C ASN A 30 9.28 -8.61 -6.12
N ASN A 31 10.48 -8.09 -6.40
CA ASN A 31 10.69 -6.65 -6.53
C ASN A 31 10.00 -6.00 -7.75
N ASN A 32 9.71 -6.79 -8.79
CA ASN A 32 8.90 -6.41 -9.95
C ASN A 32 7.40 -6.32 -9.65
N ARG A 33 6.97 -6.83 -8.50
CA ARG A 33 5.56 -6.93 -8.08
C ARG A 33 5.22 -6.03 -6.88
N SER A 34 6.14 -5.13 -6.54
CA SER A 34 6.03 -4.26 -5.36
C SER A 34 4.97 -3.18 -5.52
N PHE A 35 4.68 -2.78 -6.75
CA PHE A 35 3.80 -1.67 -7.06
C PHE A 35 3.10 -1.88 -8.40
N TRP A 36 1.78 -1.70 -8.42
CA TRP A 36 0.94 -1.88 -9.59
C TRP A 36 -0.09 -0.77 -9.68
N TYR A 37 -0.30 -0.30 -10.91
CA TYR A 37 -1.43 0.56 -11.26
C TYR A 37 -2.38 -0.23 -12.14
N PRO A 38 -3.62 -0.47 -11.68
CA PRO A 38 -4.64 -1.15 -12.46
C PRO A 38 -5.05 -0.35 -13.69
N HIS A 39 -5.57 -1.06 -14.70
CA HIS A 39 -6.16 -0.45 -15.88
C HIS A 39 -7.52 0.22 -15.57
N GLN A 40 -8.24 -0.33 -14.60
CA GLN A 40 -9.50 0.18 -14.06
C GLN A 40 -9.21 1.31 -13.08
N LYS A 41 -8.86 2.48 -13.61
CA LYS A 41 -8.50 3.65 -12.79
C LYS A 41 -9.69 4.23 -12.03
N ASP A 42 -10.90 3.93 -12.48
CA ASP A 42 -12.13 4.37 -11.84
C ASP A 42 -12.46 3.49 -10.62
N ASP A 43 -11.98 2.24 -10.61
CA ASP A 43 -12.30 1.26 -9.56
C ASP A 43 -11.17 1.13 -8.50
N TYR A 44 -9.98 1.65 -8.80
CA TYR A 44 -8.79 1.42 -7.98
C TYR A 44 -7.81 2.59 -8.00
N GLY A 45 -7.28 2.85 -6.81
CA GLY A 45 -6.10 3.65 -6.58
C GLY A 45 -4.80 2.86 -6.69
N PRO A 46 -3.76 3.29 -5.94
CA PRO A 46 -2.50 2.57 -5.87
C PRO A 46 -2.65 1.19 -5.23
N ILE A 47 -1.95 0.20 -5.81
CA ILE A 47 -1.86 -1.15 -5.25
C ILE A 47 -0.39 -1.50 -4.99
N PHE A 48 -0.11 -1.97 -3.78
CA PHE A 48 1.20 -2.40 -3.34
C PHE A 48 1.21 -3.91 -3.12
N GLY A 49 2.23 -4.57 -3.68
CA GLY A 49 2.58 -5.95 -3.32
C GLY A 49 1.65 -7.06 -3.82
N CYS A 50 1.08 -6.91 -5.02
CA CYS A 50 0.05 -7.82 -5.54
C CYS A 50 -1.13 -7.95 -4.58
N ASP A 51 -1.84 -6.85 -4.34
CA ASP A 51 -3.01 -6.77 -3.45
C ASP A 51 -2.69 -6.93 -1.96
N GLU A 52 -1.43 -6.77 -1.55
CA GLU A 52 -1.07 -6.76 -0.12
C GLU A 52 -1.55 -5.50 0.60
N PHE A 53 -1.57 -4.38 -0.12
CA PHE A 53 -2.27 -3.17 0.28
C PHE A 53 -2.90 -2.56 -0.98
N ALA A 54 -4.23 -2.48 -1.01
CA ALA A 54 -4.97 -1.93 -2.12
C ALA A 54 -5.90 -0.83 -1.66
N MET A 55 -5.89 0.26 -2.41
CA MET A 55 -6.89 1.31 -2.31
C MET A 55 -7.93 1.05 -3.41
N ARG A 56 -9.15 0.63 -3.02
CA ARG A 56 -10.24 0.33 -3.95
C ARG A 56 -11.34 1.37 -3.81
N LEU A 57 -11.98 1.68 -4.92
CA LEU A 57 -13.11 2.59 -5.07
C LEU A 57 -14.21 1.84 -5.81
N ASP A 58 -15.31 1.45 -5.16
CA ASP A 58 -16.54 1.14 -5.92
C ASP A 58 -17.46 2.39 -5.98
N VAL A 59 -17.26 3.34 -5.05
CA VAL A 59 -17.79 4.71 -5.10
C VAL A 59 -16.64 5.67 -5.35
N SER A 60 -16.93 6.84 -5.91
CA SER A 60 -15.95 7.85 -6.35
C SER A 60 -14.98 8.40 -5.27
N ASP A 61 -15.01 7.87 -4.04
CA ASP A 61 -14.19 8.32 -2.91
C ASP A 61 -13.82 7.15 -1.95
N PHE A 62 -12.53 7.01 -1.62
CA PHE A 62 -11.96 6.00 -0.71
C PHE A 62 -12.49 6.10 0.73
N THR A 63 -13.20 7.19 1.05
CA THR A 63 -13.75 7.45 2.38
C THR A 63 -15.06 6.72 2.66
N GLN A 64 -15.75 6.21 1.63
CA GLN A 64 -17.17 5.86 1.76
C GLN A 64 -17.50 4.35 1.78
N ASP A 65 -16.72 3.49 1.13
CA ASP A 65 -17.13 2.10 0.88
C ASP A 65 -16.49 1.04 1.77
N GLY A 66 -15.44 1.39 2.51
CA GLY A 66 -14.72 0.43 3.35
C GLY A 66 -14.02 -0.66 2.54
N LEU A 67 -13.78 -0.46 1.24
CA LEU A 67 -13.26 -1.49 0.35
C LEU A 67 -11.73 -1.51 0.27
N ASN A 68 -11.02 -0.63 0.97
CA ASN A 68 -9.57 -0.73 1.07
C ASN A 68 -9.19 -1.95 1.91
N TRP A 69 -8.07 -2.59 1.62
CA TRP A 69 -7.61 -3.74 2.43
C TRP A 69 -6.09 -3.80 2.55
N CYS A 70 -5.65 -4.45 3.63
CA CYS A 70 -4.27 -4.90 3.81
C CYS A 70 -4.32 -6.38 4.20
N LYS A 71 -3.81 -7.27 3.35
CA LYS A 71 -3.83 -8.72 3.59
C LYS A 71 -2.59 -9.37 3.00
N ASN A 72 -2.34 -10.62 3.32
CA ASN A 72 -1.26 -11.36 2.66
C ASN A 72 -1.67 -11.73 1.22
N SER A 73 -0.74 -11.66 0.28
CA SER A 73 -0.94 -12.15 -1.09
C SER A 73 -0.26 -13.49 -1.31
N ASN A 74 -0.66 -14.22 -2.37
CA ASN A 74 0.02 -15.46 -2.75
C ASN A 74 1.52 -15.27 -3.01
N TYR A 75 1.92 -14.05 -3.41
CA TYR A 75 3.31 -13.72 -3.66
C TYR A 75 4.05 -13.25 -2.42
N ASN A 76 3.33 -12.68 -1.44
CA ASN A 76 3.87 -12.07 -0.25
C ASN A 76 5.05 -11.12 -0.58
N CYS A 77 4.78 -10.09 -1.39
CA CYS A 77 5.78 -9.19 -1.95
C CYS A 77 6.49 -8.35 -0.89
N TYR A 78 5.80 -8.00 0.19
CA TYR A 78 6.34 -7.33 1.36
C TYR A 78 6.68 -8.32 2.48
N GLU A 79 7.56 -7.93 3.40
CA GLU A 79 8.03 -8.77 4.52
C GLU A 79 6.92 -9.14 5.51
N LYS A 80 6.03 -8.19 5.80
CA LYS A 80 4.97 -8.23 6.81
C LYS A 80 3.74 -7.46 6.32
N SER A 81 2.54 -7.88 6.73
CA SER A 81 1.35 -7.02 6.64
C SER A 81 1.49 -5.82 7.58
N ILE A 82 0.96 -4.67 7.18
CA ILE A 82 0.92 -3.45 8.00
C ILE A 82 -0.35 -3.34 8.86
N ARG A 83 -1.28 -4.28 8.72
CA ARG A 83 -2.46 -4.43 9.59
C ARG A 83 -2.47 -5.82 10.23
N THR A 84 -3.10 -5.92 11.39
CA THR A 84 -3.29 -7.20 12.11
C THR A 84 -4.56 -7.93 11.69
N THR A 85 -5.45 -7.26 10.97
CA THR A 85 -6.74 -7.75 10.51
C THR A 85 -6.81 -7.64 8.98
N ASP A 86 -7.50 -8.58 8.36
CA ASP A 86 -7.69 -8.65 6.90
C ASP A 86 -9.03 -8.00 6.45
N ASP A 87 -9.72 -7.32 7.37
CA ASP A 87 -10.99 -6.65 7.12
C ASP A 87 -10.84 -5.39 6.26
N GLY A 88 -11.90 -5.09 5.52
CA GLY A 88 -12.02 -3.84 4.77
C GLY A 88 -11.98 -2.62 5.68
N PHE A 89 -11.50 -1.49 5.16
CA PHE A 89 -11.48 -0.22 5.89
C PHE A 89 -11.69 0.98 4.99
N SER A 90 -12.24 2.05 5.56
CA SER A 90 -12.33 3.36 4.90
C SER A 90 -11.11 4.20 5.25
N ILE A 91 -10.63 4.98 4.29
CA ILE A 91 -9.58 5.96 4.50
C ILE A 91 -10.24 7.29 4.84
N ILE A 92 -9.90 7.91 5.97
CA ILE A 92 -10.49 9.20 6.36
C ILE A 92 -9.86 10.34 5.55
N ASP A 93 -8.56 10.24 5.28
CA ASP A 93 -7.78 11.24 4.56
C ASP A 93 -6.54 10.59 3.93
N TYR A 94 -6.06 11.11 2.80
CA TYR A 94 -4.82 10.66 2.16
C TYR A 94 -4.06 11.81 1.51
N GLU A 95 -2.75 11.77 1.64
CA GLU A 95 -1.85 12.78 1.07
C GLU A 95 -0.76 12.13 0.22
N VAL A 96 -0.42 12.75 -0.91
CA VAL A 96 0.65 12.26 -1.81
C VAL A 96 1.72 13.33 -1.95
N PHE A 97 2.93 12.98 -1.54
CA PHE A 97 4.08 13.89 -1.58
C PHE A 97 5.14 13.43 -2.59
N LYS A 98 5.70 14.39 -3.33
CA LYS A 98 6.91 14.17 -4.14
C LYS A 98 8.09 14.87 -3.46
N VAL A 99 9.03 14.09 -2.95
CA VAL A 99 10.27 14.61 -2.37
C VAL A 99 11.29 14.86 -3.49
N VAL A 100 11.76 16.09 -3.61
CA VAL A 100 12.84 16.48 -4.54
C VAL A 100 14.12 16.69 -3.76
N LYS A 101 15.26 16.29 -4.34
CA LYS A 101 16.56 16.62 -3.74
C LYS A 101 16.74 18.14 -3.77
N LYS A 102 17.21 18.70 -2.67
CA LYS A 102 17.64 20.10 -2.65
C LYS A 102 18.84 20.22 -3.60
N SER A 103 18.71 21.06 -4.63
CA SER A 103 19.86 21.46 -5.44
C SER A 103 20.76 22.31 -4.55
N THR A 104 22.00 21.87 -4.39
CA THR A 104 23.03 22.61 -3.65
C THR A 104 23.50 23.82 -4.43
#